data_AF-A0A853JDQ5-F1
#
_entry.id   AF-A0A853JDQ5-F1
#
_cell.length_a   1.000
_cell.length_b   1.000
_cell.length_c   1.000
_cell.angle_alpha   90.00
_cell.angle_beta   90.00
_cell.angle_gamma   90.00
#
_symmetry.space_group_name_H-M   'P 1'
#
loop_
_entity.id
_entity.type
_entity.pdbx_description
1 polymer ?
#
loop_
_entity_poly.entity_id
_entity_poly.type
_entity_poly.pdbx_seq_one_letter_code
_entity_poly.pdbx_strand_id
1 'polypeptide(L)'
;MSIFDIWKSKKPKPIDRVELDKLGSVVWSDDDESWQGLVDGISFFIGIDDSSDRPIQPLIDYTESALLNDWLRDAVNAAKDKYAADHPQFADELADLSIESVHVYLRKGSRHLNCHLGYGASDRFWALDFIDYRCTGMGFDT
;
A
#
# COMPACT_ATOMS: atom_id res chain seq x y z
N MET A 1 6.27 -23.92 -37.11
CA MET A 1 6.56 -23.68 -35.67
C MET A 1 7.48 -22.49 -35.59
N SER A 2 7.05 -21.43 -34.90
CA SER A 2 7.78 -20.16 -34.84
C SER A 2 8.88 -20.24 -33.79
N ILE A 3 10.10 -19.89 -34.17
CA ILE A 3 11.28 -19.71 -33.30
C ILE A 3 11.12 -18.52 -32.33
N PHE A 4 10.01 -17.77 -32.41
CA PHE A 4 9.72 -16.63 -31.54
C PHE A 4 9.01 -17.00 -30.22
N ASP A 5 8.59 -18.26 -30.02
CA ASP A 5 7.92 -18.69 -28.77
C ASP A 5 8.87 -19.15 -27.66
N ILE A 6 10.19 -19.08 -27.85
CA ILE A 6 11.19 -19.66 -26.93
C ILE A 6 11.63 -18.68 -25.82
N TRP A 7 11.20 -17.41 -25.86
CA TRP A 7 11.66 -16.37 -24.91
C TRP A 7 10.53 -15.61 -24.20
N LYS A 8 9.37 -16.23 -23.97
CA LYS A 8 8.54 -15.82 -22.83
C LYS A 8 9.11 -16.49 -21.60
N SER A 9 10.02 -15.81 -20.90
CA SER A 9 10.34 -16.17 -19.51
C SER A 9 9.01 -16.30 -18.79
N LYS A 10 8.63 -17.52 -18.39
CA LYS A 10 7.42 -17.73 -17.61
C LYS A 10 7.60 -16.89 -16.35
N LYS A 11 6.74 -15.89 -16.17
CA LYS A 11 6.70 -15.14 -14.92
C LYS A 11 6.61 -16.17 -13.78
N PRO A 12 7.44 -16.03 -12.75
CA PRO A 12 7.41 -16.96 -11.63
C PRO A 12 6.01 -16.91 -10.99
N LYS A 13 5.46 -18.08 -10.67
CA LYS A 13 4.13 -18.16 -10.05
C LYS A 13 4.26 -17.72 -8.59
N PRO A 14 3.47 -16.75 -8.11
CA PRO A 14 3.48 -16.33 -6.71
C PRO A 14 3.32 -17.50 -5.75
N ILE A 15 4.06 -17.46 -4.65
CA ILE A 15 3.91 -18.42 -3.55
C ILE A 15 2.75 -17.98 -2.66
N ASP A 16 1.85 -18.93 -2.40
CA ASP A 16 0.60 -18.72 -1.67
C ASP A 16 0.78 -18.11 -0.27
N ARG A 17 1.88 -18.44 0.43
CA ARG A 17 2.16 -17.92 1.77
C ARG A 17 3.66 -17.67 1.98
N VAL A 18 4.00 -16.52 2.54
CA VAL A 18 5.37 -16.13 2.86
C VAL A 18 5.43 -15.60 4.30
N GLU A 19 6.47 -15.97 5.05
CA GLU A 19 6.74 -15.40 6.37
C GLU A 19 7.69 -14.20 6.21
N LEU A 20 7.25 -13.03 6.68
CA LEU A 20 8.00 -11.78 6.64
C LEU A 20 8.30 -11.37 8.08
N ASP A 21 9.57 -11.46 8.50
CA ASP A 21 10.05 -11.26 9.88
C ASP A 21 9.14 -10.39 10.78
N LYS A 22 9.17 -9.07 10.60
CA LYS A 22 8.41 -8.15 11.46
C LYS A 22 6.94 -7.96 11.06
N LEU A 23 6.57 -8.36 9.86
CA LEU A 23 5.21 -8.19 9.31
C LEU A 23 4.34 -9.45 9.50
N GLY A 24 4.93 -10.57 9.94
CA GLY A 24 4.27 -11.86 10.09
C GLY A 24 4.02 -12.59 8.78
N SER A 25 3.01 -13.46 8.80
CA SER A 25 2.64 -14.30 7.64
C SER A 25 1.77 -13.49 6.66
N VAL A 26 2.14 -13.51 5.38
CA VAL A 26 1.35 -12.93 4.29
C VAL A 26 0.83 -14.00 3.35
N VAL A 27 -0.35 -13.77 2.78
CA VAL A 27 -1.03 -14.71 1.87
C VAL A 27 -1.25 -14.05 0.51
N TRP A 28 -0.94 -14.76 -0.56
CA TRP A 28 -1.20 -14.29 -1.92
C TRP A 28 -2.70 -14.24 -2.22
N SER A 29 -3.15 -13.16 -2.85
CA SER A 29 -4.49 -13.00 -3.43
C SER A 29 -4.35 -12.85 -4.94
N ASP A 30 -4.99 -13.77 -5.68
CA ASP A 30 -5.10 -13.67 -7.14
C ASP A 30 -6.00 -12.50 -7.56
N ASP A 31 -7.02 -12.17 -6.76
CA ASP A 31 -7.98 -11.10 -7.07
C ASP A 31 -7.32 -9.71 -7.00
N ASP A 32 -6.43 -9.51 -6.02
CA ASP A 32 -5.73 -8.24 -5.78
C ASP A 32 -4.31 -8.21 -6.36
N GLU A 33 -3.87 -9.30 -6.97
CA GLU A 33 -2.49 -9.53 -7.45
C GLU A 33 -1.42 -9.06 -6.44
N SER A 34 -1.61 -9.39 -5.17
CA SER A 34 -0.76 -8.95 -4.07
C SER A 34 -0.68 -9.94 -2.91
N TRP A 35 0.38 -9.85 -2.11
CA TRP A 35 0.48 -10.52 -0.81
C TRP A 35 -0.15 -9.66 0.28
N GLN A 36 -1.08 -10.25 1.02
CA GLN A 36 -1.89 -9.60 2.04
C GLN A 36 -1.45 -10.00 3.43
N GLY A 37 -1.40 -9.04 4.34
CA GLY A 37 -1.19 -9.29 5.76
C GLY A 37 -1.92 -8.27 6.64
N LEU A 38 -1.79 -8.46 7.95
CA LEU A 38 -2.40 -7.62 8.97
C LEU A 38 -1.36 -7.35 10.06
N VAL A 39 -1.14 -6.07 10.39
CA VAL A 39 -0.27 -5.68 11.51
C VAL A 39 -0.96 -4.57 12.29
N ASP A 40 -1.07 -4.75 13.61
CA ASP A 40 -1.70 -3.79 14.53
C ASP A 40 -3.10 -3.30 14.09
N GLY A 41 -3.88 -4.19 13.47
CA GLY A 41 -5.22 -3.88 12.96
C GLY A 41 -5.26 -3.16 11.60
N ILE A 42 -4.11 -2.89 10.99
CA ILE A 42 -3.96 -2.27 9.66
C ILE A 42 -3.70 -3.37 8.62
N SER A 43 -4.55 -3.43 7.61
CA SER A 43 -4.34 -4.36 6.49
C SER A 43 -3.25 -3.83 5.57
N PHE A 44 -2.39 -4.70 5.06
CA PHE A 44 -1.37 -4.28 4.11
C PHE A 44 -1.26 -5.24 2.93
N PHE A 45 -0.92 -4.66 1.78
CA PHE A 45 -0.89 -5.34 0.49
C PHE A 45 0.45 -5.04 -0.18
N ILE A 46 1.24 -6.06 -0.48
CA ILE A 46 2.51 -5.94 -1.20
C ILE A 46 2.30 -6.45 -2.62
N GLY A 47 2.38 -5.54 -3.59
CA GLY A 47 2.20 -5.86 -5.00
C GLY A 47 3.27 -6.79 -5.55
N ILE A 48 2.93 -7.49 -6.63
CA ILE A 48 3.85 -8.37 -7.34
C ILE A 48 4.95 -7.60 -8.09
N ASP A 49 6.16 -8.15 -8.07
CA ASP A 49 7.21 -7.82 -9.02
C ASP A 49 7.37 -9.00 -9.99
N ASP A 50 7.28 -8.73 -11.29
CA ASP A 50 7.30 -9.75 -12.36
C ASP A 50 8.57 -10.63 -12.37
N SER A 51 9.61 -10.24 -11.64
CA SER A 51 10.86 -10.99 -11.53
C SER A 51 10.89 -11.99 -10.36
N SER A 52 9.86 -12.03 -9.50
CA SER A 52 9.89 -12.78 -8.24
C SER A 52 8.56 -13.50 -7.95
N ASP A 53 8.65 -14.74 -7.42
CA ASP A 53 7.51 -15.47 -6.85
C ASP A 53 7.22 -15.11 -5.38
N ARG A 54 7.95 -14.14 -4.83
CA ARG A 54 7.86 -13.67 -3.45
C ARG A 54 7.89 -12.13 -3.42
N PRO A 55 7.39 -11.49 -2.34
CA PRO A 55 7.62 -10.08 -2.11
C PRO A 55 9.12 -9.77 -2.16
N ILE A 56 9.51 -8.74 -2.91
CA ILE A 56 10.92 -8.34 -3.00
C ILE A 56 11.31 -7.50 -1.78
N GLN A 57 12.58 -7.63 -1.35
CA GLN A 57 13.08 -6.94 -0.15
C GLN A 57 12.81 -5.43 -0.13
N PRO A 58 12.98 -4.66 -1.24
CA PRO A 58 12.69 -3.22 -1.22
C PRO A 58 11.24 -2.86 -0.89
N LEU A 59 10.26 -3.72 -1.22
CA LEU A 59 8.86 -3.50 -0.86
C LEU A 59 8.57 -3.97 0.57
N ILE A 60 9.22 -5.04 1.03
CA ILE A 60 9.15 -5.50 2.43
C ILE A 60 9.68 -4.40 3.35
N ASP A 61 10.90 -3.91 3.12
CA ASP A 61 11.54 -2.86 3.92
C ASP A 61 10.70 -1.58 3.96
N TYR A 62 10.08 -1.25 2.83
CA TYR A 62 9.26 -0.06 2.74
C TYR A 62 7.92 -0.20 3.48
N THR A 63 7.31 -1.39 3.41
CA THR A 63 6.09 -1.73 4.16
C THR A 63 6.38 -1.74 5.67
N GLU A 64 7.48 -2.36 6.09
CA GLU A 64 7.96 -2.32 7.48
C GLU A 64 8.16 -0.89 7.94
N SER A 65 8.86 -0.08 7.15
CA SER A 65 9.08 1.32 7.48
C SER A 65 7.77 2.09 7.63
N ALA A 66 6.80 1.86 6.75
CA ALA A 66 5.52 2.54 6.76
C ALA A 66 4.64 2.18 7.97
N LEU A 67 4.64 0.91 8.38
CA LEU A 67 3.71 0.40 9.39
C LEU A 67 4.30 0.35 10.80
N LEU A 68 5.61 0.15 10.92
CA LEU A 68 6.28 -0.05 12.21
C LEU A 68 6.98 1.20 12.73
N ASN A 69 7.09 2.25 11.90
CA ASN A 69 7.64 3.55 12.31
C ASN A 69 6.57 4.64 12.21
N ASP A 70 6.83 5.78 12.87
CA ASP A 70 5.84 6.86 12.98
C ASP A 70 5.69 7.73 11.71
N TRP A 71 6.61 7.64 10.73
CA TRP A 71 6.64 8.61 9.63
C TRP A 71 5.36 8.62 8.78
N LEU A 72 4.74 7.46 8.53
CA LEU A 72 3.50 7.41 7.74
C LEU A 72 2.37 8.07 8.52
N ARG A 73 2.27 7.79 9.82
CA ARG A 73 1.26 8.37 10.71
C ARG A 73 1.42 9.90 10.78
N ASP A 74 2.65 10.38 10.93
CA ASP A 74 2.96 11.80 10.94
C ASP A 74 2.62 12.47 9.60
N ALA A 75 2.97 11.82 8.48
CA ALA A 75 2.69 12.34 7.15
C ALA A 75 1.19 12.37 6.83
N VAL A 76 0.43 11.35 7.27
CA VAL A 76 -1.04 11.30 7.16
C VAL A 76 -1.67 12.42 7.96
N ASN A 77 -1.26 12.63 9.22
CA ASN A 77 -1.78 13.71 10.05
C ASN A 77 -1.48 15.09 9.45
N ALA A 78 -0.25 15.32 8.99
CA ALA A 78 0.12 16.57 8.33
C ALA A 78 -0.68 16.84 7.04
N ALA A 79 -0.97 15.79 6.27
CA ALA A 79 -1.79 15.89 5.07
C ALA A 79 -3.26 16.17 5.39
N LYS A 80 -3.83 15.51 6.42
CA LYS A 80 -5.16 15.79 6.94
C LYS A 80 -5.31 17.25 7.39
N ASP A 81 -4.36 17.73 8.19
CA ASP A 81 -4.37 19.11 8.70
C ASP A 81 -4.33 20.13 7.56
N LYS A 82 -3.47 19.89 6.57
CA LYS A 82 -3.37 20.74 5.39
C LYS A 82 -4.66 20.73 4.57
N TYR A 83 -5.22 19.55 4.29
CA TYR A 83 -6.46 19.44 3.51
C TYR A 83 -7.64 20.09 4.24
N ALA A 84 -7.74 19.92 5.56
CA ALA A 84 -8.75 20.59 6.38
C ALA A 84 -8.61 22.11 6.38
N ALA A 85 -7.38 22.64 6.36
CA ALA A 85 -7.14 24.08 6.25
C ALA A 85 -7.61 24.64 4.90
N ASP A 86 -7.38 23.91 3.81
CA ASP A 86 -7.80 24.28 2.46
C ASP A 86 -9.31 24.03 2.22
N HIS A 87 -9.89 23.06 2.93
CA HIS A 87 -11.28 22.62 2.82
C HIS A 87 -11.95 22.41 4.20
N PRO A 88 -12.28 23.50 4.92
CA PRO A 88 -12.78 23.41 6.30
C PRO A 88 -14.06 22.60 6.48
N GLN A 89 -14.87 22.43 5.43
CA GLN A 89 -16.10 21.63 5.48
C GLN A 89 -15.84 20.13 5.73
N PHE A 90 -14.61 19.66 5.56
CA PHE A 90 -14.23 18.26 5.82
C PHE A 90 -13.42 18.09 7.11
N ALA A 91 -13.16 19.17 7.88
CA ALA A 91 -12.23 19.13 9.01
C ALA A 91 -12.62 18.09 10.08
N ASP A 92 -13.91 18.04 10.47
CA ASP A 92 -14.41 17.10 11.47
C ASP A 92 -14.32 15.64 10.98
N GLU A 93 -14.72 15.40 9.73
CA GLU A 93 -14.61 14.08 9.10
C GLU A 93 -13.16 13.60 9.04
N LEU A 94 -12.25 14.48 8.61
CA LEU A 94 -10.83 14.16 8.53
C LEU A 94 -10.26 13.85 9.91
N ALA A 95 -10.64 14.58 10.97
CA ALA A 95 -10.12 14.37 12.32
C ALA A 95 -10.26 12.91 12.79
N ASP A 96 -11.40 12.29 12.48
CA ASP A 96 -11.74 10.94 12.91
C ASP A 96 -11.15 9.82 12.02
N LEU A 97 -10.62 10.15 10.84
CA LEU A 97 -10.03 9.16 9.94
C LEU A 97 -8.73 8.57 10.49
N SER A 98 -8.61 7.24 10.40
CA SER A 98 -7.43 6.46 10.76
C SER A 98 -6.91 5.65 9.57
N ILE A 99 -5.66 5.18 9.62
CA ILE A 99 -5.11 4.31 8.57
C ILE A 99 -5.81 2.95 8.66
N GLU A 100 -6.49 2.56 7.58
CA GLU A 100 -7.20 1.27 7.50
C GLU A 100 -6.37 0.25 6.71
N SER A 101 -5.82 0.68 5.57
CA SER A 101 -4.93 -0.16 4.80
C SER A 101 -3.82 0.59 4.06
N VAL A 102 -2.77 -0.15 3.71
CA VAL A 102 -1.69 0.35 2.85
C VAL A 102 -1.44 -0.61 1.69
N HIS A 103 -1.35 -0.06 0.48
CA HIS A 103 -1.03 -0.79 -0.74
C HIS A 103 0.33 -0.34 -1.26
N VAL A 104 1.30 -1.24 -1.22
CA VAL A 104 2.72 -0.96 -1.50
C VAL A 104 3.15 -1.68 -2.77
N TYR A 105 3.66 -0.95 -3.76
CA TYR A 105 4.03 -1.52 -5.05
C TYR A 105 5.18 -0.77 -5.73
N LEU A 106 5.86 -1.43 -6.68
CA LEU A 106 6.83 -0.76 -7.55
C LEU A 106 6.15 -0.23 -8.81
N ARG A 107 6.49 0.99 -9.19
CA ARG A 107 6.12 1.54 -10.50
C ARG A 107 7.27 2.38 -11.04
N LYS A 108 7.75 2.03 -12.24
CA LYS A 108 8.85 2.73 -12.93
C LYS A 108 10.11 2.91 -12.05
N GLY A 109 10.42 1.93 -11.20
CA GLY A 109 11.60 1.94 -10.32
C GLY A 109 11.43 2.72 -9.01
N SER A 110 10.29 3.35 -8.78
CA SER A 110 9.96 4.00 -7.50
C SER A 110 9.02 3.13 -6.69
N ARG A 111 9.12 3.24 -5.36
CA ARG A 111 8.16 2.63 -4.43
C ARG A 111 6.98 3.57 -4.30
N HIS A 112 5.79 3.01 -4.45
CA HIS A 112 4.53 3.70 -4.25
C HIS A 112 3.83 3.11 -3.05
N LEU A 113 3.14 3.97 -2.30
CA LEU A 113 2.24 3.56 -1.23
C LEU A 113 0.93 4.33 -1.41
N ASN A 114 -0.17 3.60 -1.54
CA ASN A 114 -1.50 4.17 -1.44
C ASN A 114 -2.06 3.82 -0.06
N CYS A 115 -2.39 4.84 0.73
CA CYS A 115 -2.81 4.73 2.12
C CYS A 115 -4.31 5.02 2.19
N HIS A 116 -5.10 4.00 2.50
CA HIS A 116 -6.54 4.15 2.67
C HIS A 116 -6.84 4.58 4.09
N LEU A 117 -7.69 5.59 4.22
CA LEU A 117 -8.16 6.10 5.48
C LEU A 117 -9.63 5.74 5.70
N GLY A 118 -9.94 5.31 6.91
CA GLY A 118 -11.29 4.94 7.29
C GLY A 118 -11.51 4.94 8.80
N TYR A 119 -12.77 4.74 9.15
CA TYR A 119 -13.26 4.43 10.51
C TYR A 119 -14.17 3.19 10.47
N GLY A 120 -14.00 2.33 9.45
CA GLY A 120 -14.95 1.28 9.06
C GLY A 120 -15.74 1.68 7.80
N ALA A 121 -17.02 1.31 7.71
CA ALA A 121 -17.89 1.64 6.57
C ALA A 121 -18.23 3.14 6.54
N SER A 122 -17.35 3.96 5.97
CA SER A 122 -17.63 5.35 5.64
C SER A 122 -18.41 5.43 4.33
N ASP A 123 -19.24 6.46 4.19
CA ASP A 123 -19.91 6.77 2.92
C ASP A 123 -18.94 7.22 1.83
N ARG A 124 -17.69 7.53 2.21
CA ARG A 124 -16.62 8.04 1.34
C ARG A 124 -15.28 7.40 1.68
N PHE A 125 -14.59 6.99 0.65
CA PHE A 125 -13.27 6.40 0.68
C PHE A 125 -12.20 7.49 0.56
N TRP A 126 -11.41 7.68 1.61
CA TRP A 126 -10.29 8.63 1.61
C TRP A 126 -8.97 7.91 1.36
N ALA A 127 -8.11 8.51 0.54
CA ALA A 127 -6.80 7.95 0.26
C ALA A 127 -5.70 9.01 0.12
N LEU A 128 -4.48 8.59 0.42
CA LEU A 128 -3.26 9.35 0.21
C LEU A 128 -2.30 8.57 -0.67
N ASP A 129 -1.66 9.26 -1.62
CA ASP A 129 -0.65 8.69 -2.51
C ASP A 129 0.74 9.14 -2.11
N PHE A 130 1.65 8.18 -1.97
CA PHE A 130 3.06 8.42 -1.65
C PHE A 130 3.96 7.86 -2.75
N ILE A 131 5.06 8.56 -2.98
CA ILE A 131 6.21 8.07 -3.75
C ILE A 131 7.44 8.15 -2.85
N ASP A 132 8.04 7.00 -2.57
CA ASP A 132 9.11 6.79 -1.60
C ASP A 132 8.78 7.32 -0.19
N TYR A 133 8.89 8.60 0.10
CA TYR A 133 8.56 9.13 1.44
C TYR A 133 7.80 10.45 1.36
N ARG A 134 7.31 10.79 0.16
CA ARG A 134 6.67 12.06 -0.11
C ARG A 134 5.21 11.84 -0.43
N CYS A 135 4.33 12.48 0.33
CA CYS A 135 2.93 12.61 -0.02
C CYS A 135 2.81 13.41 -1.32
N THR A 136 2.14 12.83 -2.31
CA THR A 136 1.93 13.37 -3.65
C THR A 136 0.49 13.75 -3.93
N GLY A 137 -0.46 13.23 -3.14
CA GLY A 137 -1.86 13.57 -3.27
C GLY A 137 -2.67 13.05 -2.08
N MET A 138 -3.80 13.71 -1.84
CA MET A 138 -4.85 13.25 -0.95
C MET A 138 -6.19 13.53 -1.64
N GLY A 139 -7.12 12.60 -1.54
CA GLY A 139 -8.43 12.72 -2.15
C GLY A 139 -9.43 11.72 -1.60
N PHE A 140 -10.64 11.74 -2.15
CA PHE A 140 -11.70 10.81 -1.83
C PHE A 140 -12.53 10.48 -3.07
N ASP A 141 -13.32 9.40 -3.03
CA ASP A 141 -14.26 9.05 -4.09
C ASP A 141 -15.50 9.98 -4.09
N THR A 142 -15.93 10.42 -5.27
CA THR A 142 -17.09 11.30 -5.47
C THR A 142 -18.28 10.55 -6.02
#